data_AF-A0A482VC53-F1
#
_entry.id   AF-A0A482VC53-F1
#
_cell.length_a   1.000
_cell.length_b   1.000
_cell.length_c   1.000
_cell.angle_alpha   90.00
_cell.angle_beta   90.00
_cell.angle_gamma   90.00
#
_symmetry.space_group_name_H-M   'P 1'
#
loop_
_entity.id
_entity.type
_entity.pdbx_description
1 polymer ?
#
loop_
_entity_poly.entity_id
_entity_poly.type
_entity_poly.pdbx_seq_one_letter_code
_entity_poly.pdbx_strand_id
1 'polypeptide(L)'
;YTTKTKPKIIPDEGVLNDIDNKIYKPRKHPGIFNPKVVTIPDSFVTAVKNVLEEYPIKSLIEDGKILARHLKGKMPPLEKKEMRKATQAVKERVLSRLKNVEIQTEENLLKLEQTVNDRVNNILKKEFYNWKPVNYDTYNALVYLMGRAAAEYSKEIQNLSPGVYLILVLELVLLHDASVEMNDLAQILLQNGRGTNQMELKGVFYRQFLPASNTAYDLVVSAYTLLELPSRQSRLETVLNLWNKTQKYLVIVEQGSNAGFQVVNEIRDFILQTKNEETAGHIFSPKFILLRES
;
A
#
# COMPACT_ATOMS: atom_id res chain seq x y z
N TYR A 1 -21.58 24.63 -20.13
CA TYR A 1 -20.45 25.57 -20.21
C TYR A 1 -19.28 24.97 -19.45
N THR A 2 -18.28 24.47 -20.16
CA THR A 2 -17.13 23.72 -19.64
C THR A 2 -16.03 24.69 -19.19
N THR A 3 -15.97 25.02 -17.90
CA THR A 3 -14.79 25.68 -17.31
C THR A 3 -13.70 24.65 -17.10
N LYS A 4 -13.00 24.28 -18.19
CA LYS A 4 -11.70 23.61 -18.13
C LYS A 4 -10.64 24.59 -17.62
N THR A 5 -10.72 25.02 -16.37
CA THR A 5 -9.57 25.65 -15.72
C THR A 5 -8.60 24.55 -15.34
N LYS A 6 -7.73 24.18 -16.31
CA LYS A 6 -6.50 23.47 -15.99
C LYS A 6 -5.76 24.31 -14.94
N PRO A 7 -5.22 23.73 -13.86
CA PRO A 7 -4.37 24.47 -12.94
C PRO A 7 -3.23 25.09 -13.74
N LYS A 8 -3.23 26.42 -13.84
CA LYS A 8 -2.17 27.16 -14.51
C LYS A 8 -1.02 27.23 -13.52
N ILE A 9 0.00 26.41 -13.75
CA ILE A 9 1.31 26.66 -13.15
C ILE A 9 1.70 28.03 -13.72
N ILE A 10 1.78 29.04 -12.87
CA ILE A 10 2.32 30.37 -13.23
C ILE A 10 3.78 30.30 -12.84
N PRO A 11 4.67 29.85 -13.73
CA PRO A 11 6.09 29.93 -13.46
C PRO A 11 6.49 31.40 -13.41
N ASP A 12 7.40 31.73 -12.52
CA ASP A 12 8.10 33.01 -12.59
C ASP A 12 8.90 33.03 -13.90
N GLU A 13 8.55 33.93 -14.82
CA GLU A 13 9.18 34.03 -16.15
C GLU A 13 10.69 34.30 -16.06
N GLY A 14 11.15 34.98 -15.00
CA GLY A 14 12.56 35.18 -14.74
C GLY A 14 13.28 33.86 -14.45
N VAL A 15 12.65 32.99 -13.66
CA VAL A 15 13.23 31.68 -13.29
C VAL A 15 13.34 30.73 -14.49
N LEU A 16 12.39 30.78 -15.43
CA LEU A 16 12.46 29.99 -16.67
C LEU A 16 13.60 30.44 -17.57
N ASN A 17 13.71 31.74 -17.82
CA ASN A 17 14.81 32.32 -18.60
C ASN A 17 16.17 31.98 -17.98
N ASP A 18 16.28 32.01 -16.65
CA ASP A 18 17.52 31.68 -15.95
C ASP A 18 17.87 30.18 -16.00
N ILE A 19 16.87 29.29 -16.08
CA ILE A 19 17.07 27.86 -16.30
C ILE A 19 17.59 27.61 -17.72
N ASP A 20 16.96 28.21 -18.74
CA ASP A 20 17.34 28.05 -20.14
C ASP A 20 18.75 28.59 -20.41
N ASN A 21 19.10 29.70 -19.76
CA ASN A 21 20.43 30.30 -19.80
C ASN A 21 21.46 29.59 -18.89
N LYS A 22 21.09 28.48 -18.24
CA LYS A 22 21.94 27.70 -17.31
C LYS A 22 22.53 28.53 -16.17
N ILE A 23 21.86 29.62 -15.77
CA ILE A 23 22.25 30.47 -14.63
C ILE A 23 22.10 29.65 -13.34
N TYR A 24 21.04 28.86 -13.22
CA TYR A 24 20.87 27.92 -12.12
C TYR A 24 21.49 26.56 -12.44
N LYS A 25 22.17 25.95 -11.46
CA LYS A 25 22.56 24.54 -11.55
C LYS A 25 21.30 23.66 -11.53
N PRO A 26 21.28 22.49 -12.21
CA PRO A 26 20.09 21.61 -12.33
C PRO A 26 19.39 21.14 -11.04
N ARG A 27 19.89 21.54 -9.86
CA ARG A 27 19.33 21.25 -8.53
C ARG A 27 19.56 22.40 -7.54
N LYS A 28 19.71 23.63 -8.04
CA LYS A 28 19.85 24.86 -7.24
C LYS A 28 19.12 26.04 -7.89
N HIS A 29 17.80 25.90 -8.10
CA HIS A 29 16.91 26.95 -8.59
C HIS A 29 15.85 27.29 -7.52
N PRO A 30 15.26 28.49 -7.52
CA PRO A 30 14.31 28.94 -6.49
C PRO A 30 13.01 28.13 -6.45
N GLY A 31 12.64 27.47 -7.55
CA GLY A 31 11.52 26.52 -7.60
C GLY A 31 11.78 25.17 -6.90
N ILE A 32 12.92 24.99 -6.23
CA ILE A 32 13.21 23.77 -5.48
C ILE A 32 12.49 23.83 -4.15
N PHE A 33 11.53 22.92 -4.01
CA PHE A 33 10.95 22.61 -2.72
C PHE A 33 11.95 21.78 -1.90
N ASN A 34 12.69 22.43 -1.01
CA ASN A 34 13.47 21.75 0.04
C ASN A 34 12.57 21.59 1.27
N PRO A 35 11.98 20.40 1.50
CA PRO A 35 11.18 20.18 2.70
C PRO A 35 12.05 20.40 3.94
N LYS A 36 11.55 21.20 4.89
CA LYS A 36 12.22 21.37 6.19
C LYS A 36 12.13 20.04 6.94
N VAL A 37 13.27 19.55 7.44
CA VAL A 37 13.32 18.34 8.26
C VAL A 37 12.50 18.58 9.54
N VAL A 38 11.36 17.91 9.64
CA VAL A 38 10.54 17.91 10.86
C VAL A 38 11.00 16.77 11.75
N THR A 39 11.22 17.07 13.02
CA THR A 39 11.62 16.09 14.04
C THR A 39 10.40 15.33 14.56
N ILE A 40 10.61 14.06 14.94
CA ILE A 40 9.56 13.27 15.57
C ILE A 40 9.20 13.93 16.91
N PRO A 41 7.90 14.04 17.22
CA PRO A 41 7.46 14.61 18.48
C PRO A 41 7.83 13.73 19.67
N ASP A 42 8.33 14.34 20.74
CA ASP A 42 8.80 13.62 21.93
C ASP A 42 7.70 12.79 22.60
N SER A 43 6.44 13.22 22.50
CA SER A 43 5.28 12.46 22.99
C SER A 43 5.15 11.11 22.31
N PHE A 44 5.32 11.05 20.99
CA PHE A 44 5.28 9.80 20.24
C PHE A 44 6.49 8.91 20.55
N VAL A 45 7.69 9.49 20.64
CA VAL A 45 8.89 8.73 21.04
C VAL A 45 8.71 8.10 22.42
N THR A 46 8.10 8.84 23.34
CA THR A 46 7.79 8.35 24.69
C THR A 46 6.74 7.24 24.65
N ALA A 47 5.69 7.39 23.83
CA ALA A 47 4.67 6.36 23.65
C ALA A 47 5.27 5.05 23.11
N VAL A 48 6.11 5.13 22.09
CA VAL A 48 6.82 3.97 21.53
C VAL A 48 7.71 3.31 22.60
N LYS A 49 8.45 4.10 23.38
CA LYS A 49 9.27 3.55 24.48
C LYS A 49 8.44 2.80 25.52
N ASN A 50 7.28 3.35 25.91
CA ASN A 50 6.39 2.70 26.87
C ASN A 50 5.84 1.38 26.31
N VAL A 51 5.40 1.36 25.04
CA VAL A 51 4.90 0.15 24.39
C VAL A 51 5.96 -0.95 24.29
N LEU A 52 7.22 -0.56 24.06
CA LEU A 52 8.32 -1.49 23.84
C LEU A 52 9.04 -1.92 25.12
N GLU A 53 8.62 -1.44 26.29
CA GLU A 53 9.31 -1.66 27.57
C GLU A 53 9.51 -3.15 27.89
N GLU A 54 8.51 -3.98 27.55
CA GLU A 54 8.51 -5.42 27.81
C GLU A 54 9.08 -6.26 26.65
N TYR A 55 9.50 -5.63 25.54
CA TYR A 55 9.87 -6.33 24.31
C TYR A 55 11.37 -6.22 23.97
N PRO A 56 11.94 -7.24 23.29
CA PRO A 56 13.35 -7.23 22.91
C PRO A 56 13.62 -6.26 21.75
N ILE A 57 13.92 -4.99 22.07
CA ILE A 57 14.12 -3.89 21.10
C ILE A 57 15.10 -4.26 19.98
N LYS A 58 16.22 -4.92 20.32
CA LYS A 58 17.23 -5.31 19.32
C LYS A 58 16.68 -6.28 18.27
N SER A 59 15.89 -7.28 18.71
CA SER A 59 15.25 -8.24 17.82
C SER A 59 14.20 -7.56 16.95
N LEU A 60 13.35 -6.72 17.56
CA LEU A 60 12.33 -5.96 16.82
C LEU A 60 12.92 -5.06 15.73
N ILE A 61 14.09 -4.44 15.97
CA ILE A 61 14.78 -3.64 14.96
C ILE A 61 15.26 -4.52 13.80
N GLU A 62 15.85 -5.67 14.08
CA GLU A 62 16.38 -6.55 13.03
C GLU A 62 15.26 -7.18 12.21
N ASP A 63 14.23 -7.70 12.89
CA ASP A 63 13.02 -8.22 12.26
C ASP A 63 12.29 -7.12 11.47
N GLY A 64 12.28 -5.87 11.99
CA GLY A 64 11.68 -4.72 11.33
C GLY A 64 12.36 -4.42 9.99
N LYS A 65 13.69 -4.53 9.90
CA LYS A 65 14.42 -4.40 8.64
C LYS A 65 14.06 -5.52 7.66
N ILE A 66 13.90 -6.75 8.14
CA ILE A 66 13.51 -7.90 7.32
C ILE A 66 12.10 -7.67 6.76
N LEU A 67 11.15 -7.27 7.60
CA LEU A 67 9.78 -6.96 7.20
C LEU A 67 9.73 -5.79 6.21
N ALA A 68 10.45 -4.70 6.46
CA ALA A 68 10.50 -3.55 5.54
C ALA A 68 11.01 -3.95 4.15
N ARG A 69 12.06 -4.78 4.07
CA ARG A 69 12.55 -5.33 2.79
C ARG A 69 11.51 -6.22 2.13
N HIS A 70 10.83 -7.06 2.89
CA HIS A 70 9.75 -7.91 2.39
C HIS A 70 8.61 -7.09 1.77
N LEU A 71 8.13 -6.06 2.50
CA LEU A 71 7.05 -5.18 2.04
C LEU A 71 7.46 -4.36 0.81
N LYS A 72 8.71 -3.87 0.75
CA LYS A 72 9.24 -3.17 -0.43
C LYS A 72 9.26 -4.04 -1.69
N GLY A 73 9.46 -5.35 -1.52
CA GLY A 73 9.46 -6.35 -2.59
C GLY A 73 8.10 -6.98 -2.87
N LYS A 74 7.02 -6.55 -2.21
CA LYS A 74 5.68 -7.11 -2.45
C LYS A 74 5.23 -6.84 -3.89
N MET A 75 4.64 -7.86 -4.48
CA MET A 75 3.97 -7.80 -5.78
C MET A 75 2.54 -8.31 -5.63
N PRO A 76 1.58 -7.83 -6.41
CA PRO A 76 0.22 -8.34 -6.35
C PRO A 76 0.19 -9.83 -6.72
N PRO A 77 -0.75 -10.62 -6.15
CA PRO A 77 -0.94 -12.00 -6.56
C PRO A 77 -1.38 -12.07 -8.02
N LEU A 78 -0.88 -13.07 -8.76
CA LEU A 78 -1.32 -13.32 -10.12
C LEU A 78 -2.81 -13.67 -10.17
N GLU A 79 -3.48 -13.25 -11.24
CA GLU A 79 -4.89 -13.58 -11.42
C GLU A 79 -5.11 -15.07 -11.66
N LYS A 80 -6.29 -15.59 -11.26
CA LYS A 80 -6.67 -16.98 -11.52
C LYS A 80 -6.56 -17.36 -13.00
N LYS A 81 -6.92 -16.45 -13.92
CA LYS A 81 -6.85 -16.67 -15.37
C LYS A 81 -5.42 -16.73 -15.88
N GLU A 82 -4.56 -15.84 -15.40
CA GLU A 82 -3.14 -15.82 -15.72
C GLU A 82 -2.42 -17.02 -15.12
N MET A 83 -2.72 -17.38 -13.88
CA MET A 83 -2.24 -18.60 -13.24
C MET A 83 -2.63 -19.85 -14.03
N ARG A 84 -3.88 -19.95 -14.52
CA ARG A 84 -4.30 -21.08 -15.36
C ARG A 84 -3.49 -21.16 -16.66
N LYS A 85 -3.30 -20.03 -17.35
CA LYS A 85 -2.47 -19.95 -18.57
C LYS A 85 -1.01 -20.32 -18.30
N ALA A 86 -0.45 -19.80 -17.21
CA ALA A 86 0.90 -20.11 -16.76
C ALA A 86 1.06 -21.61 -16.44
N THR A 87 0.14 -22.17 -15.65
CA THR A 87 0.12 -23.61 -15.33
C THR A 87 0.05 -24.46 -16.59
N GLN A 88 -0.79 -24.08 -17.57
CA GLN A 88 -0.89 -24.80 -18.84
C GLN A 88 0.41 -24.73 -19.64
N ALA A 89 0.99 -23.54 -19.81
CA ALA A 89 2.27 -23.37 -20.52
C ALA A 89 3.43 -24.14 -19.83
N VAL A 90 3.47 -24.14 -18.49
CA VAL A 90 4.46 -24.91 -17.73
C VAL A 90 4.21 -26.40 -17.88
N LYS A 91 2.96 -26.86 -17.82
CA LYS A 91 2.59 -28.28 -18.01
C LYS A 91 3.02 -28.77 -19.39
N GLU A 92 2.75 -28.01 -20.45
CA GLU A 92 3.19 -28.32 -21.81
C GLU A 92 4.71 -28.42 -21.91
N ARG A 93 5.44 -27.48 -21.30
CA ARG A 93 6.91 -27.49 -21.23
C ARG A 93 7.49 -28.66 -20.42
N VAL A 94 6.80 -29.12 -19.38
CA VAL A 94 7.21 -30.30 -18.58
C VAL A 94 6.96 -31.58 -19.37
N LEU A 95 5.78 -31.71 -19.99
CA LEU A 95 5.41 -32.86 -20.82
C LEU A 95 6.32 -33.01 -22.04
N SER A 96 6.70 -31.90 -22.69
CA SER A 96 7.60 -31.92 -23.84
C SER A 96 9.00 -32.45 -23.52
N ARG A 97 9.42 -32.42 -22.25
CA ARG A 97 10.71 -32.97 -21.75
C ARG A 97 10.61 -34.43 -21.33
N LEU A 98 9.40 -34.97 -21.17
CA LEU A 98 9.12 -36.33 -20.70
C LEU A 98 8.83 -37.33 -21.84
N LYS A 99 9.17 -36.99 -23.08
CA LYS A 99 8.74 -37.70 -24.32
C LYS A 99 9.03 -39.21 -24.41
N ASN A 100 9.72 -39.83 -23.44
CA ASN A 100 10.15 -41.23 -23.50
C ASN A 100 9.63 -42.10 -22.33
N VAL A 101 8.49 -41.78 -21.71
CA VAL A 101 7.92 -42.61 -20.65
C VAL A 101 6.93 -43.62 -21.24
N GLU A 102 7.32 -44.89 -21.28
CA GLU A 102 6.39 -45.99 -21.64
C GLU A 102 5.38 -46.20 -20.52
N ILE A 103 4.10 -45.99 -20.84
CA ILE A 103 2.99 -46.18 -19.92
C ILE A 103 2.45 -47.60 -20.13
N GLN A 104 2.80 -48.51 -19.22
CA GLN A 104 2.41 -49.92 -19.32
C GLN A 104 1.30 -50.34 -18.33
N THR A 105 1.02 -49.54 -17.29
CA THR A 105 0.03 -49.84 -16.24
C THR A 105 -0.64 -48.58 -15.67
N GLU A 106 -1.84 -48.72 -15.10
CA GLU A 106 -2.63 -47.63 -14.50
C GLU A 106 -1.92 -46.98 -13.28
N GLU A 107 -1.17 -47.78 -12.51
CA GLU A 107 -0.34 -47.29 -11.40
C GLU A 107 0.82 -46.40 -11.90
N ASN A 108 1.42 -46.74 -13.06
CA ASN A 108 2.47 -45.94 -13.67
C ASN A 108 1.95 -44.61 -14.22
N LEU A 109 0.69 -44.58 -14.67
CA LEU A 109 -0.03 -43.35 -15.07
C LEU A 109 -0.21 -42.39 -13.90
N LEU A 110 -0.69 -42.89 -12.75
CA LEU A 110 -0.88 -42.09 -11.54
C LEU A 110 0.45 -41.52 -11.02
N LYS A 111 1.51 -42.34 -10.97
CA LYS A 111 2.85 -41.89 -10.56
C LYS A 111 3.43 -40.84 -11.51
N LEU A 112 3.20 -40.99 -12.81
CA LEU A 112 3.62 -40.00 -13.81
C LEU A 112 2.86 -38.69 -13.63
N GLU A 113 1.54 -38.74 -13.44
CA GLU A 113 0.72 -37.55 -13.22
C GLU A 113 1.13 -36.81 -11.95
N GLN A 114 1.38 -37.51 -10.85
CA GLN A 114 1.94 -36.95 -9.62
C GLN A 114 3.29 -36.29 -9.89
N THR A 115 4.22 -36.97 -10.57
CA THR A 115 5.54 -36.43 -10.91
C THR A 115 5.45 -35.16 -11.77
N VAL A 116 4.54 -35.13 -12.74
CA VAL A 116 4.29 -33.95 -13.58
C VAL A 116 3.75 -32.82 -12.72
N ASN A 117 2.74 -33.07 -11.88
CA ASN A 117 2.14 -32.07 -11.00
C ASN A 117 3.17 -31.49 -10.03
N ASP A 118 4.03 -32.32 -9.43
CA ASP A 118 5.09 -31.85 -8.54
C ASP A 118 6.12 -30.99 -9.25
N ARG A 119 6.53 -31.38 -10.47
CA ARG A 119 7.44 -30.58 -11.29
C ARG A 119 6.82 -29.25 -11.70
N VAL A 120 5.56 -29.26 -12.13
CA VAL A 120 4.80 -28.05 -12.47
C VAL A 120 4.72 -27.14 -11.26
N ASN A 121 4.30 -27.65 -10.09
CA ASN A 121 4.21 -26.89 -8.85
C ASN A 121 5.56 -26.29 -8.41
N ASN A 122 6.65 -27.05 -8.54
CA ASN A 122 7.99 -26.58 -8.18
C ASN A 122 8.50 -25.49 -9.13
N ILE A 123 8.18 -25.56 -10.42
CA ILE A 123 8.49 -24.51 -11.38
C ILE A 123 7.65 -23.27 -11.07
N LEU A 124 6.34 -23.43 -10.88
CA LEU A 124 5.44 -22.32 -10.59
C LEU A 124 5.87 -21.55 -9.34
N LYS A 125 6.26 -22.25 -8.27
CA LYS A 125 6.77 -21.63 -7.03
C LYS A 125 8.07 -20.82 -7.23
N LYS A 126 8.86 -21.15 -8.26
CA LYS A 126 10.13 -20.46 -8.58
C LYS A 126 9.94 -19.31 -9.55
N GLU A 127 9.08 -19.49 -10.56
CA GLU A 127 8.85 -18.51 -11.61
C GLU A 127 7.86 -17.42 -11.19
N PHE A 128 6.89 -17.75 -10.33
CA PHE A 128 5.86 -16.80 -9.90
C PHE A 128 6.06 -16.38 -8.45
N TYR A 129 5.78 -15.10 -8.20
CA TYR A 129 5.81 -14.55 -6.84
C TYR A 129 4.77 -15.23 -5.96
N ASN A 130 5.27 -15.85 -4.89
CA ASN A 130 4.43 -16.49 -3.90
C ASN A 130 3.92 -15.44 -2.92
N TRP A 131 2.87 -14.72 -3.33
CA TRP A 131 2.18 -13.79 -2.45
C TRP A 131 1.70 -14.53 -1.20
N LYS A 132 2.02 -13.97 -0.02
CA LYS A 132 1.58 -14.48 1.27
C LYS A 132 1.02 -13.33 2.10
N PRO A 133 -0.08 -13.56 2.84
CA PRO A 133 -0.56 -12.57 3.80
C PRO A 133 0.50 -12.38 4.88
N VAL A 134 0.66 -11.14 5.34
CA VAL A 134 1.45 -10.84 6.53
C VAL A 134 0.50 -10.97 7.71
N ASN A 135 0.85 -11.80 8.70
CA ASN A 135 0.09 -11.91 9.93
C ASN A 135 0.61 -10.86 10.92
N TYR A 136 -0.25 -9.92 11.30
CA TYR A 136 0.08 -8.87 12.26
C TYR A 136 -0.45 -9.24 13.64
N ASP A 137 0.14 -10.26 14.27
CA ASP A 137 -0.06 -10.46 15.71
C ASP A 137 0.64 -9.36 16.54
N THR A 138 0.52 -9.40 17.86
CA THR A 138 1.10 -8.37 18.75
C THR A 138 2.58 -8.13 18.49
N TYR A 139 3.38 -9.20 18.31
CA TYR A 139 4.81 -9.05 18.04
C TYR A 139 5.06 -8.46 16.65
N ASN A 140 4.40 -9.00 15.61
CA ASN A 140 4.55 -8.54 14.24
C ASN A 140 4.03 -7.11 14.03
N ALA A 141 3.07 -6.65 14.84
CA ALA A 141 2.63 -5.27 14.90
C ALA A 141 3.73 -4.33 15.41
N LEU A 142 4.48 -4.74 16.44
CA LEU A 142 5.64 -4.00 16.93
C LEU A 142 6.81 -4.06 15.94
N VAL A 143 7.02 -5.20 15.27
CA VAL A 143 7.99 -5.31 14.16
C VAL A 143 7.62 -4.36 13.03
N TYR A 144 6.33 -4.26 12.68
CA TYR A 144 5.85 -3.29 11.68
C TYR A 144 6.09 -1.86 12.12
N LEU A 145 5.76 -1.52 13.37
CA LEU A 145 6.07 -0.22 13.96
C LEU A 145 7.58 0.07 13.83
N MET A 146 8.46 -0.84 14.22
CA MET A 146 9.91 -0.61 14.15
C MET A 146 10.46 -0.55 12.71
N GLY A 147 9.92 -1.36 11.80
CA GLY A 147 10.36 -1.43 10.41
C GLY A 147 9.90 -0.25 9.55
N ARG A 148 8.65 0.20 9.75
CA ARG A 148 8.04 1.31 9.02
C ARG A 148 8.23 2.65 9.72
N ALA A 149 8.22 2.70 11.06
CA ALA A 149 8.31 3.98 11.76
C ALA A 149 9.67 4.67 11.67
N ALA A 150 10.73 3.95 11.34
CA ALA A 150 12.02 4.56 11.01
C ALA A 150 12.12 4.99 9.53
N ALA A 151 11.42 4.30 8.62
CA ALA A 151 11.59 4.45 7.16
C ALA A 151 10.60 5.44 6.53
N GLU A 152 9.31 5.37 6.89
CA GLU A 152 8.24 6.26 6.39
C GLU A 152 8.31 7.66 7.01
N TYR A 153 9.08 7.80 8.10
CA TYR A 153 9.27 9.05 8.83
C TYR A 153 10.46 9.85 8.26
N SER A 154 11.09 9.34 7.19
CA SER A 154 12.13 10.00 6.42
C SER A 154 11.55 10.53 5.08
N LYS A 155 11.55 11.86 4.95
CA LYS A 155 11.42 12.70 3.74
C LYS A 155 10.04 12.92 3.08
N GLU A 156 9.02 12.07 3.23
CA GLU A 156 7.78 12.22 2.42
C GLU A 156 6.61 12.97 3.13
N ILE A 157 6.61 13.12 4.47
CA ILE A 157 5.49 13.72 5.23
C ILE A 157 5.93 14.92 6.09
N GLN A 158 6.36 16.02 5.46
CA GLN A 158 6.93 17.18 6.19
C GLN A 158 6.14 18.49 6.01
N ASN A 159 4.88 18.44 5.58
CA ASN A 159 4.10 19.65 5.28
C ASN A 159 2.64 19.67 5.75
N LEU A 160 2.25 18.81 6.67
CA LEU A 160 0.86 18.79 7.14
C LEU A 160 0.82 18.95 8.67
N SER A 161 -0.23 19.61 9.14
CA SER A 161 -0.51 20.06 10.50
C SER A 161 -0.67 18.87 11.48
N PRO A 162 -1.15 19.03 12.74
CA PRO A 162 -1.43 17.91 13.65
C PRO A 162 -2.24 16.73 13.05
N GLY A 163 -2.91 16.94 11.90
CA GLY A 163 -3.49 15.85 11.09
C GLY A 163 -2.48 14.85 10.51
N VAL A 164 -1.17 15.09 10.51
CA VAL A 164 -0.13 14.12 10.09
C VAL A 164 0.06 13.00 11.10
N TYR A 165 -0.04 13.32 12.40
CA TYR A 165 -0.13 12.28 13.42
C TYR A 165 -1.31 11.37 13.13
N LEU A 166 -2.44 11.97 12.73
CA LEU A 166 -3.59 11.20 12.29
C LEU A 166 -3.27 10.38 11.05
N ILE A 167 -2.47 10.86 10.10
CA ILE A 167 -2.05 10.11 8.89
C ILE A 167 -1.10 8.94 9.20
N LEU A 168 -0.16 9.09 10.14
CA LEU A 168 0.75 8.01 10.56
C LEU A 168 0.05 6.99 11.46
N VAL A 169 -0.83 7.47 12.33
CA VAL A 169 -1.78 6.62 13.04
C VAL A 169 -2.70 5.97 12.03
N LEU A 170 -3.16 6.69 11.00
CA LEU A 170 -3.94 6.16 9.89
C LEU A 170 -3.14 5.17 9.06
N GLU A 171 -1.82 5.24 8.88
CA GLU A 171 -1.06 4.15 8.22
C GLU A 171 -1.06 2.88 9.08
N LEU A 172 -1.09 3.03 10.41
CA LEU A 172 -1.34 1.95 11.35
C LEU A 172 -2.84 1.51 11.38
N VAL A 173 -3.81 2.40 11.11
CA VAL A 173 -5.27 2.15 11.11
C VAL A 173 -5.81 1.69 9.74
N LEU A 174 -5.16 2.07 8.64
CA LEU A 174 -5.56 1.88 7.23
C LEU A 174 -4.91 0.64 6.62
N LEU A 175 -4.28 -0.21 7.45
CA LEU A 175 -4.29 -1.65 7.21
C LEU A 175 -5.75 -2.12 7.30
N HIS A 176 -6.48 -1.81 6.25
CA HIS A 176 -7.84 -2.23 6.02
C HIS A 176 -7.90 -3.76 6.16
N ASP A 177 -8.66 -4.20 7.16
CA ASP A 177 -9.23 -5.54 7.39
C ASP A 177 -8.29 -6.74 7.64
N ALA A 178 -7.73 -6.87 8.86
CA ALA A 178 -7.59 -8.18 9.53
C ALA A 178 -7.23 -8.09 11.02
N SER A 179 -6.22 -7.28 11.37
CA SER A 179 -5.56 -7.39 12.68
C SER A 179 -6.19 -6.49 13.73
N VAL A 180 -6.64 -7.11 14.83
CA VAL A 180 -7.09 -6.41 16.03
C VAL A 180 -5.88 -5.78 16.72
N GLU A 181 -4.75 -6.46 16.70
CA GLU A 181 -3.50 -6.09 17.36
C GLU A 181 -2.88 -4.81 16.79
N MET A 182 -2.98 -4.58 15.48
CA MET A 182 -2.54 -3.33 14.86
C MET A 182 -3.40 -2.13 15.27
N ASN A 183 -4.71 -2.33 15.36
CA ASN A 183 -5.65 -1.31 15.82
C ASN A 183 -5.41 -0.99 17.31
N ASP A 184 -5.23 -2.01 18.13
CA ASP A 184 -4.92 -1.87 19.55
C ASP A 184 -3.59 -1.13 19.74
N LEU A 185 -2.55 -1.51 18.99
CA LEU A 185 -1.26 -0.83 19.01
C LEU A 185 -1.40 0.64 18.63
N ALA A 186 -2.12 0.95 17.55
CA ALA A 186 -2.35 2.31 17.10
C ALA A 186 -3.09 3.15 18.16
N GLN A 187 -4.10 2.56 18.81
CA GLN A 187 -4.84 3.20 19.89
C GLN A 187 -3.97 3.43 21.12
N ILE A 188 -3.17 2.44 21.52
CA ILE A 188 -2.24 2.55 22.66
C ILE A 188 -1.20 3.65 22.41
N LEU A 189 -0.68 3.77 21.18
CA LEU A 189 0.23 4.83 20.79
C LEU A 189 -0.40 6.23 20.92
N LEU A 190 -1.69 6.38 20.59
CA LEU A 190 -2.45 7.62 20.83
C LEU A 190 -2.73 7.90 22.32
N GLN A 191 -2.61 6.88 23.16
CA GLN A 191 -2.78 6.95 24.61
C GLN A 191 -1.42 7.00 25.34
N ASN A 192 -0.44 7.65 24.72
CA ASN A 192 0.92 7.81 25.24
C ASN A 192 1.63 6.49 25.58
N GLY A 193 1.22 5.39 24.95
CA GLY A 193 1.82 4.07 25.14
C GLY A 193 1.46 3.38 26.46
N ARG A 194 0.46 3.88 27.21
CA ARG A 194 0.11 3.38 28.54
C ARG A 194 -1.26 2.68 28.61
N GLY A 195 -2.00 2.64 27.50
CA GLY A 195 -3.36 2.06 27.47
C GLY A 195 -4.35 2.80 28.37
N THR A 196 -4.01 4.02 28.82
CA THR A 196 -4.92 4.81 29.62
C THR A 196 -6.01 5.30 28.68
N ASN A 197 -7.27 4.96 28.92
CA ASN A 197 -8.43 5.34 28.08
C ASN A 197 -8.64 6.87 27.88
N GLN A 198 -7.67 7.70 28.26
CA GLN A 198 -7.56 9.11 27.96
C GLN A 198 -6.92 9.29 26.58
N MET A 199 -7.73 9.64 25.58
CA MET A 199 -7.25 10.10 24.28
C MET A 199 -7.06 11.62 24.30
N GLU A 200 -5.85 12.10 23.97
CA GLU A 200 -5.58 13.53 23.79
C GLU A 200 -6.28 14.10 22.54
N LEU A 201 -6.43 13.25 21.51
CA LEU A 201 -7.12 13.58 20.26
C LEU A 201 -8.58 13.12 20.30
N LYS A 202 -9.51 14.07 20.26
CA LYS A 202 -10.94 13.79 20.13
C LYS A 202 -11.29 13.51 18.66
N GLY A 203 -12.29 12.66 18.43
CA GLY A 203 -12.79 12.35 17.09
C GLY A 203 -11.98 11.32 16.32
N VAL A 204 -11.08 10.60 16.99
CA VAL A 204 -10.42 9.41 16.43
C VAL A 204 -11.26 8.18 16.76
N PHE A 205 -11.57 7.38 15.73
CA PHE A 205 -12.33 6.16 15.87
C PHE A 205 -11.62 5.03 15.14
N TYR A 206 -11.40 3.93 15.85
CA TYR A 206 -10.88 2.69 15.28
C TYR A 206 -12.07 1.78 14.97
N ARG A 207 -12.12 1.24 13.76
CA ARG A 207 -13.13 0.27 13.34
C ARG A 207 -12.47 -0.82 12.56
N GLN A 208 -12.70 -2.07 12.96
CA GLN A 208 -12.23 -3.23 12.22
C GLN A 208 -12.92 -3.37 10.86
N PHE A 209 -14.12 -2.82 10.69
CA PHE A 209 -14.88 -2.89 9.44
C PHE A 209 -15.43 -1.52 9.06
N LEU A 210 -15.53 -1.26 7.75
CA LEU A 210 -16.21 -0.07 7.25
C LEU A 210 -17.65 -0.03 7.75
N PRO A 211 -18.11 1.12 8.28
CA PRO A 211 -19.46 1.22 8.78
C PRO A 211 -20.47 1.05 7.64
N ALA A 212 -21.55 0.30 7.93
CA ALA A 212 -22.68 0.15 7.01
C ALA A 212 -23.42 1.48 6.74
N SER A 213 -23.16 2.53 7.53
CA SER A 213 -23.76 3.84 7.35
C SER A 213 -23.30 4.49 6.04
N ASN A 214 -24.19 5.16 5.32
CA ASN A 214 -23.87 5.86 4.07
C ASN A 214 -23.15 7.21 4.28
N THR A 215 -22.43 7.36 5.39
CA THR A 215 -21.65 8.57 5.66
C THR A 215 -20.47 8.64 4.71
N ALA A 216 -20.42 9.70 3.91
CA ALA A 216 -19.26 10.03 3.09
C ALA A 216 -18.32 11.00 3.83
N TYR A 217 -17.06 10.98 3.45
CA TYR A 217 -15.99 11.79 4.03
C TYR A 217 -15.38 12.68 2.95
N ASP A 218 -15.03 13.90 3.31
CA ASP A 218 -14.35 14.83 2.41
C ASP A 218 -13.00 14.30 1.90
N LEU A 219 -12.26 13.59 2.75
CA LEU A 219 -10.97 13.00 2.42
C LEU A 219 -10.94 11.54 2.86
N VAL A 220 -10.65 10.65 1.93
CA VAL A 220 -10.39 9.24 2.16
C VAL A 220 -9.00 8.92 1.65
N VAL A 221 -8.21 8.19 2.45
CA VAL A 221 -6.83 7.81 2.10
C VAL A 221 -6.73 6.29 2.18
N SER A 222 -6.07 5.68 1.19
CA SER A 222 -5.56 4.31 1.27
C SER A 222 -4.06 4.38 0.99
N ALA A 223 -3.27 3.94 1.97
CA ALA A 223 -1.81 4.01 1.91
C ALA A 223 -1.22 2.63 2.15
N TYR A 224 -0.46 2.15 1.16
CA TYR A 224 0.27 0.88 1.19
C TYR A 224 -0.60 -0.37 1.42
N THR A 225 -1.89 -0.30 1.12
CA THR A 225 -2.86 -1.37 1.38
C THR A 225 -3.01 -2.33 0.18
N LEU A 226 -2.96 -1.83 -1.05
CA LEU A 226 -3.44 -2.53 -2.23
C LEU A 226 -2.57 -3.74 -2.58
N LEU A 227 -1.24 -3.65 -2.41
CA LEU A 227 -0.33 -4.78 -2.60
C LEU A 227 -0.49 -5.87 -1.52
N GLU A 228 -1.18 -5.56 -0.43
CA GLU A 228 -1.47 -6.47 0.67
C GLU A 228 -2.81 -7.19 0.54
N LEU A 229 -3.58 -6.89 -0.51
CA LEU A 229 -4.86 -7.56 -0.74
C LEU A 229 -4.68 -8.87 -1.53
N PRO A 230 -5.42 -9.93 -1.15
CA PRO A 230 -5.18 -11.31 -1.61
C PRO A 230 -5.58 -11.56 -3.07
N SER A 231 -6.25 -10.61 -3.71
CA SER A 231 -6.64 -10.72 -5.11
C SER A 231 -6.95 -9.36 -5.72
N ARG A 232 -6.96 -9.30 -7.05
CA ARG A 232 -7.47 -8.15 -7.80
C ARG A 232 -8.93 -7.83 -7.44
N GLN A 233 -9.78 -8.84 -7.30
CA GLN A 233 -11.18 -8.64 -6.94
C GLN A 233 -11.30 -7.92 -5.60
N SER A 234 -10.59 -8.40 -4.58
CA SER A 234 -10.56 -7.75 -3.27
C SER A 234 -10.02 -6.32 -3.34
N ARG A 235 -8.98 -6.05 -4.14
CA ARG A 235 -8.50 -4.67 -4.39
C ARG A 235 -9.59 -3.77 -4.94
N LEU A 236 -10.26 -4.20 -6.01
CA LEU A 236 -11.29 -3.40 -6.67
C LEU A 236 -12.50 -3.17 -5.77
N GLU A 237 -12.93 -4.19 -5.02
CA GLU A 237 -14.02 -4.08 -4.04
C GLU A 237 -13.67 -3.10 -2.91
N THR A 238 -12.48 -3.23 -2.31
CA THR A 238 -12.01 -2.29 -1.27
C THR A 238 -11.97 -0.86 -1.81
N VAL A 239 -11.39 -0.66 -2.99
CA VAL A 239 -11.31 0.66 -3.61
C VAL A 239 -12.70 1.23 -3.95
N LEU A 240 -13.62 0.41 -4.45
CA LEU A 240 -14.99 0.83 -4.73
C LEU A 240 -15.71 1.25 -3.44
N ASN A 241 -15.51 0.50 -2.35
CA ASN A 241 -16.06 0.86 -1.04
C ASN A 241 -15.50 2.20 -0.56
N LEU A 242 -14.18 2.42 -0.66
CA LEU A 242 -13.55 3.69 -0.31
C LEU A 242 -14.07 4.85 -1.17
N TRP A 243 -14.20 4.64 -2.48
CA TRP A 243 -14.75 5.62 -3.41
C TRP A 243 -16.19 6.00 -3.05
N ASN A 244 -17.03 5.02 -2.72
CA ASN A 244 -18.41 5.26 -2.29
C ASN A 244 -18.51 6.06 -0.99
N LYS A 245 -17.50 5.96 -0.11
CA LYS A 245 -17.37 6.78 1.11
C LYS A 245 -16.66 8.10 0.88
N THR A 246 -16.26 8.44 -0.35
CA THR A 246 -15.53 9.67 -0.66
C THR A 246 -16.46 10.73 -1.22
N GLN A 247 -16.43 11.93 -0.63
CA GLN A 247 -17.16 13.11 -1.10
C GLN A 247 -16.30 14.00 -2.00
N LYS A 248 -15.04 14.30 -1.62
CA LYS A 248 -14.17 15.22 -2.39
C LYS A 248 -12.90 14.55 -2.90
N TYR A 249 -12.09 13.95 -2.01
CA TYR A 249 -10.75 13.45 -2.35
C TYR A 249 -10.55 11.99 -1.92
N LEU A 250 -10.23 11.13 -2.88
CA LEU A 250 -9.67 9.80 -2.63
C LEU A 250 -8.17 9.83 -2.96
N VAL A 251 -7.34 9.60 -1.96
CA VAL A 251 -5.88 9.57 -2.10
C VAL A 251 -5.40 8.13 -2.02
N ILE A 252 -4.75 7.67 -3.08
CA ILE A 252 -4.15 6.34 -3.13
C ILE A 252 -2.63 6.51 -3.10
N VAL A 253 -1.99 5.94 -2.08
CA VAL A 253 -0.55 5.92 -1.90
C VAL A 253 -0.08 4.47 -1.94
N GLU A 254 0.92 4.19 -2.76
CA GLU A 254 1.53 2.86 -2.84
C GLU A 254 3.04 2.95 -2.92
N GLN A 255 3.69 1.79 -2.74
CA GLN A 255 5.12 1.68 -2.87
C GLN A 255 5.61 2.22 -4.23
N GLY A 256 6.69 2.98 -4.23
CA GLY A 256 7.36 3.50 -5.43
C GLY A 256 8.10 2.43 -6.26
N SER A 257 7.47 1.27 -6.44
CA SER A 257 7.94 0.15 -7.26
C SER A 257 7.12 0.06 -8.54
N ASN A 258 7.61 -0.71 -9.52
CA ASN A 258 6.83 -0.96 -10.75
C ASN A 258 5.49 -1.65 -10.44
N ALA A 259 5.47 -2.56 -9.45
CA ALA A 259 4.23 -3.22 -9.01
C ALA A 259 3.24 -2.24 -8.39
N GLY A 260 3.70 -1.33 -7.52
CA GLY A 260 2.85 -0.28 -6.95
C GLY A 260 2.31 0.66 -8.03
N PHE A 261 3.14 1.10 -8.97
CA PHE A 261 2.71 1.91 -10.11
C PHE A 261 1.64 1.21 -10.97
N GLN A 262 1.81 -0.08 -11.26
CA GLN A 262 0.83 -0.87 -12.01
C GLN A 262 -0.51 -0.96 -11.29
N VAL A 263 -0.50 -1.25 -9.99
CA VAL A 263 -1.72 -1.35 -9.18
C VAL A 263 -2.43 0.00 -9.08
N VAL A 264 -1.70 1.10 -8.88
CA VAL A 264 -2.32 2.43 -8.84
C VAL A 264 -2.98 2.81 -10.17
N ASN A 265 -2.34 2.50 -11.31
CA ASN A 265 -2.97 2.72 -12.61
C ASN A 265 -4.18 1.81 -12.85
N GLU A 266 -4.13 0.54 -12.42
CA GLU A 266 -5.29 -0.36 -12.45
C GLU A 266 -6.48 0.26 -11.71
N ILE A 267 -6.26 0.78 -10.51
CA ILE A 267 -7.29 1.43 -9.70
C ILE A 267 -7.80 2.70 -10.36
N ARG A 268 -6.91 3.53 -10.88
CA ARG A 268 -7.28 4.75 -11.61
C ARG A 268 -8.20 4.42 -12.79
N ASP A 269 -7.80 3.47 -13.63
CA ASP A 269 -8.56 3.12 -14.83
C ASP A 269 -9.91 2.52 -14.45
N PHE A 270 -9.95 1.70 -13.39
CA PHE A 270 -11.19 1.16 -12.85
C PHE A 270 -12.15 2.27 -12.39
N ILE A 271 -11.71 3.22 -11.55
CA ILE A 271 -12.57 4.31 -11.07
C ILE A 271 -13.06 5.20 -12.23
N LEU A 272 -12.22 5.49 -13.22
CA LEU A 272 -12.59 6.30 -14.37
C LEU A 272 -13.60 5.60 -15.31
N GLN A 273 -13.64 4.26 -15.29
CA GLN A 273 -14.61 3.46 -16.04
C GLN A 273 -15.95 3.32 -15.33
N THR A 274 -16.01 3.47 -14.01
CA THR A 274 -17.22 3.36 -13.16
C THR A 274 -18.19 4.54 -13.32
N LYS A 275 -18.28 5.16 -14.51
CA LYS A 275 -19.09 6.36 -14.77
C LYS A 275 -20.57 6.13 -14.46
N ASN A 276 -21.04 6.69 -13.35
CA ASN A 276 -22.40 7.22 -13.26
C ASN A 276 -22.32 8.73 -13.51
N GLU A 277 -23.33 9.31 -14.17
CA GLU A 277 -23.35 10.73 -14.57
C GLU A 277 -23.21 11.71 -13.37
N GLU A 278 -23.50 11.25 -12.14
CA GLU A 278 -23.40 12.02 -10.89
C GLU A 278 -22.08 11.81 -10.11
N THR A 279 -21.20 10.90 -10.53
CA THR A 279 -20.01 10.50 -9.73
C THR A 279 -18.72 10.44 -10.52
N ALA A 280 -18.60 11.27 -11.56
CA ALA A 280 -17.43 11.33 -12.42
C ALA A 280 -16.17 11.70 -11.61
N GLY A 281 -15.20 10.78 -11.60
CA GLY A 281 -13.89 11.00 -10.99
C GLY A 281 -12.94 11.75 -11.93
N HIS A 282 -12.17 12.70 -11.40
CA HIS A 282 -11.13 13.43 -12.12
C HIS A 282 -9.76 13.26 -11.44
N ILE A 283 -8.69 13.21 -12.23
CA ILE A 283 -7.34 13.07 -11.69
C ILE A 283 -6.78 14.46 -11.39
N PHE A 284 -6.35 14.69 -10.15
CA PHE A 284 -5.86 16.00 -9.71
C PHE A 284 -4.33 16.12 -9.69
N SER A 285 -3.59 15.02 -9.51
CA SER A 285 -2.13 15.07 -9.38
C SER A 285 -1.46 13.81 -9.94
N PRO A 286 -0.22 13.92 -10.50
CA PRO A 286 0.59 12.77 -10.90
C PRO A 286 0.98 11.84 -9.74
N LYS A 287 0.90 12.30 -8.48
CA LYS A 287 0.98 11.45 -7.27
C LYS A 287 -0.40 10.90 -6.83
N PHE A 288 -1.29 10.70 -7.81
CA PHE A 288 -2.62 10.06 -7.75
C PHE A 288 -3.54 10.47 -6.59
N ILE A 289 -4.05 11.70 -6.72
CA ILE A 289 -5.24 12.18 -6.02
C ILE A 289 -6.41 12.10 -7.00
N LEU A 290 -7.46 11.37 -6.65
CA LEU A 290 -8.72 11.31 -7.39
C LEU A 290 -9.73 12.26 -6.74
N LEU A 291 -10.30 13.14 -7.54
CA LEU A 291 -11.38 14.05 -7.17
C LEU A 291 -12.71 13.47 -7.56
N ARG A 292 -13.70 13.60 -6.70
CA ARG A 292 -15.10 13.46 -7.07
C ARG A 292 -15.67 14.87 -7.22
N GLU A 293 -16.20 15.20 -8.40
CA GLU A 293 -16.95 16.45 -8.57
C GLU A 293 -18.29 16.34 -7.81
N SER A 294 -18.65 17.44 -7.15
CA SER A 294 -19.91 17.63 -6.41
C SER A 294 -21.02 18.13 -7.30
#